data_AF-A0A317C497-F1
#
_entry.id   AF-A0A317C497-F1
#
_cell.length_a   1.000
_cell.length_b   1.000
_cell.length_c   1.000
_cell.angle_alpha   90.00
_cell.angle_beta   90.00
_cell.angle_gamma   90.00
#
_symmetry.space_group_name_H-M   'P 1'
#
loop_
_entity.id
_entity.type
_entity.pdbx_description
1 polymer ?
#
loop_
_entity_poly.entity_id
_entity_poly.type
_entity_poly.pdbx_seq_one_letter_code
_entity_poly.pdbx_strand_id
1 'polypeptide(L)'
;MKGSIFQLTAIALGIFLIIGSGGSGSSSSDDSTEEEVIEPSEPEVPEEPVDLTPGIPSNFRAVSAYEGALLSWKETANANSYELCYAMETITNFNDCADYSGGTSFSVGTATSAAVSALTAGTPYYFQVRATNSEGTTGTASELVIATPGLGLNDTGITVCRGNDSVDLDCTSGLFTNQDADHGLDFTATDDIDGHTGFTFTRLDETGAEIDSSALDWSCAKDQNTGLIWEGKHRNISTETASSDSLHEASDSFTWYNSNAQNNAGTAGEQNSVNDSCYGYDASNVTSYCNTEAFIERVNTAGYCGLNNWRLPNRHELNSIVNYDAVEPAADLSVFQYTTSDVFWSATPVYSASFSGEQAWATNFNYGGSSKVHKTESHSVRLVSDGQ
;
A
#
# COMPACT_ATOMS: atom_id res chain seq x y z
N MET A 1 32.86 -14.63 29.49
CA MET A 1 32.57 -15.89 28.77
C MET A 1 31.27 -16.48 29.30
N LYS A 2 30.14 -16.16 28.67
CA LYS A 2 28.91 -16.94 28.69
C LYS A 2 28.24 -16.66 27.35
N GLY A 3 28.30 -17.62 26.44
CA GLY A 3 27.64 -17.55 25.14
C GLY A 3 26.17 -17.91 25.29
N SER A 4 25.30 -17.17 24.59
CA SER A 4 23.92 -17.56 24.37
C SER A 4 23.77 -18.03 22.93
N ILE A 5 23.26 -19.25 22.82
CA ILE A 5 23.00 -20.01 21.60
C ILE A 5 21.66 -19.51 21.05
N PHE A 6 21.62 -19.07 19.79
CA PHE A 6 20.38 -18.81 19.06
C PHE A 6 19.91 -20.11 18.40
N GLN A 7 18.72 -20.58 18.81
CA GLN A 7 17.99 -21.66 18.15
C GLN A 7 17.17 -21.05 17.00
N LEU A 8 17.54 -21.37 15.75
CA LEU A 8 16.62 -21.20 14.61
C LEU A 8 15.61 -22.34 14.62
N THR A 9 14.33 -22.01 14.63
CA THR A 9 13.24 -22.97 14.39
C THR A 9 12.79 -22.79 12.94
N ALA A 10 13.04 -23.79 12.08
CA ALA A 10 12.54 -23.84 10.72
C ALA A 10 11.12 -24.41 10.71
N ILE A 11 10.17 -23.69 10.11
CA ILE A 11 8.83 -24.19 9.81
C ILE A 11 8.89 -24.83 8.41
N ALA A 12 8.73 -26.15 8.36
CA ALA A 12 8.64 -26.90 7.10
C ALA A 12 7.17 -26.95 6.63
N LEU A 13 6.89 -26.46 5.42
CA LEU A 13 5.64 -26.74 4.72
C LEU A 13 5.83 -27.92 3.76
N GLY A 14 4.98 -28.93 3.90
CA GLY A 14 5.04 -30.19 3.15
C GLY A 14 4.59 -30.07 1.70
N ILE A 15 5.31 -30.76 0.82
CA ILE A 15 5.02 -30.92 -0.61
C ILE A 15 4.17 -32.18 -0.82
N PHE A 16 3.06 -32.05 -1.55
CA PHE A 16 2.23 -33.16 -2.02
C PHE A 16 2.87 -33.83 -3.25
N LEU A 17 3.13 -35.13 -3.17
CA LEU A 17 3.52 -35.98 -4.30
C LEU A 17 2.28 -36.46 -5.07
N ILE A 18 2.23 -36.23 -6.38
CA ILE A 18 1.31 -36.89 -7.31
C ILE A 18 2.05 -38.07 -7.95
N ILE A 19 1.49 -39.27 -7.75
CA ILE A 19 2.00 -40.54 -8.26
C ILE A 19 1.30 -40.83 -9.59
N GLY A 20 2.02 -40.75 -10.70
CA GLY A 20 1.57 -41.21 -12.02
C GLY A 20 2.06 -42.63 -12.28
N SER A 21 1.13 -43.59 -12.23
CA SER A 21 1.35 -45.01 -12.49
C SER A 21 1.58 -45.30 -13.99
N GLY A 22 2.67 -46.01 -14.31
CA GLY A 22 2.95 -46.53 -15.63
C GLY A 22 2.03 -47.67 -16.06
N GLY A 23 1.70 -47.70 -17.35
CA GLY A 23 1.02 -48.80 -18.03
C GLY A 23 1.88 -49.33 -19.18
N SER A 24 2.28 -50.59 -19.07
CA SER A 24 3.01 -51.36 -20.07
C SER A 24 2.08 -51.82 -21.21
N GLY A 25 2.58 -51.84 -22.45
CA GLY A 25 1.91 -52.42 -23.61
C GLY A 25 2.92 -53.00 -24.59
N SER A 26 2.71 -54.25 -24.96
CA SER A 26 3.62 -55.18 -25.62
C SER A 26 3.74 -55.04 -27.15
N SER A 27 4.84 -55.60 -27.65
CA SER A 27 5.25 -55.91 -29.02
C SER A 27 4.17 -56.32 -30.03
N SER A 28 4.38 -55.92 -31.29
CA SER A 28 4.21 -56.79 -32.46
C SER A 28 5.16 -56.37 -33.58
N SER A 29 5.87 -57.36 -34.11
CA SER A 29 6.72 -57.31 -35.29
C SER A 29 5.87 -57.20 -36.54
N ASP A 30 6.24 -56.34 -37.50
CA ASP A 30 6.00 -56.61 -38.91
C ASP A 30 7.13 -56.04 -39.77
N ASP A 31 7.55 -56.90 -40.67
CA ASP A 31 8.64 -56.84 -41.62
C ASP A 31 8.11 -56.28 -42.94
N SER A 32 8.66 -55.15 -43.39
CA SER A 32 8.60 -54.77 -44.81
C SER A 32 9.67 -53.72 -45.12
N THR A 33 10.59 -54.10 -45.98
CA THR A 33 11.64 -53.31 -46.59
C THR A 33 11.08 -52.22 -47.51
N GLU A 34 11.37 -50.95 -47.23
CA GLU A 34 11.37 -49.89 -48.25
C GLU A 34 12.66 -49.06 -48.12
N GLU A 35 13.29 -48.79 -49.26
CA GLU A 35 14.55 -48.07 -49.39
C GLU A 35 14.39 -46.62 -48.88
N GLU A 36 15.13 -46.29 -47.83
CA GLU A 36 15.22 -44.95 -47.28
C GLU A 36 16.04 -44.07 -48.24
N VAL A 37 15.36 -43.12 -48.89
CA VAL A 37 16.01 -42.00 -49.58
C VAL A 37 16.58 -41.10 -48.48
N ILE A 38 17.89 -41.18 -48.25
CA ILE A 38 18.61 -40.29 -47.33
C ILE A 38 18.60 -38.90 -47.94
N GLU A 39 17.70 -38.03 -47.48
CA GLU A 39 17.86 -36.60 -47.67
C GLU A 39 19.11 -36.15 -46.89
N PRO A 40 19.96 -35.27 -47.44
CA PRO A 40 21.12 -34.79 -46.72
C PRO A 40 20.66 -34.07 -45.45
N SER A 41 21.11 -34.56 -44.29
CA SER A 41 20.89 -33.93 -43.00
C SER A 41 21.30 -32.46 -43.09
N GLU A 42 20.33 -31.57 -42.93
CA GLU A 42 20.58 -30.15 -42.76
C GLU A 42 21.55 -29.97 -41.58
N PRO A 43 22.64 -29.20 -41.71
CA PRO A 43 23.58 -29.03 -40.63
C PRO A 43 22.85 -28.45 -39.41
N GLU A 44 22.92 -29.14 -38.27
CA GLU A 44 22.47 -28.59 -37.00
C GLU A 44 23.14 -27.23 -36.81
N VAL A 45 22.35 -26.17 -36.90
CA VAL A 45 22.78 -24.84 -36.47
C VAL A 45 23.04 -24.97 -34.98
N PRO A 46 24.26 -24.70 -34.48
CA PRO A 46 24.51 -24.77 -33.05
C PRO A 46 23.53 -23.81 -32.35
N GLU A 47 22.69 -24.34 -31.46
CA GLU A 47 21.78 -23.52 -30.67
C GLU A 47 22.60 -22.43 -29.99
N GLU A 48 22.23 -21.17 -30.22
CA GLU A 48 22.88 -20.06 -29.53
C GLU A 48 22.79 -20.30 -28.02
N PRO A 49 23.86 -20.04 -27.25
CA PRO A 49 23.84 -20.26 -25.82
C PRO A 49 22.67 -19.49 -25.22
N VAL A 50 21.77 -20.22 -24.55
CA VAL A 50 20.61 -19.62 -23.88
C VAL A 50 21.13 -18.63 -22.83
N ASP A 51 20.73 -17.37 -22.95
CA ASP A 51 21.08 -16.35 -21.96
C ASP A 51 20.34 -16.65 -20.64
N LEU A 52 21.09 -17.14 -19.66
CA LEU A 52 20.59 -17.44 -18.32
C LEU A 52 20.86 -16.30 -17.33
N THR A 53 21.15 -15.09 -17.83
CA THR A 53 21.25 -13.91 -16.97
C THR A 53 19.89 -13.67 -16.30
N PRO A 54 19.86 -13.49 -14.97
CA PRO A 54 18.64 -13.13 -14.27
C PRO A 54 18.04 -11.82 -14.82
N GLY A 55 16.71 -11.78 -14.92
CA GLY A 55 16.00 -10.55 -15.26
C GLY A 55 16.10 -9.47 -14.18
N ILE A 56 15.48 -8.32 -14.44
CA ILE A 56 15.35 -7.24 -13.45
C ILE A 56 14.18 -7.56 -12.50
N PRO A 57 14.38 -7.59 -11.17
CA PRO A 57 13.26 -7.68 -10.23
C PRO A 57 12.28 -6.51 -10.39
N SER A 58 10.99 -6.84 -10.51
CA SER A 58 9.92 -5.87 -10.79
C SER A 58 8.93 -5.75 -9.62
N ASN A 59 8.21 -4.63 -9.57
CA ASN A 59 7.32 -4.27 -8.46
C ASN A 59 8.02 -4.34 -7.10
N PHE A 60 9.28 -3.88 -7.05
CA PHE A 60 9.99 -3.76 -5.79
C PHE A 60 9.33 -2.64 -4.97
N ARG A 61 9.04 -2.92 -3.70
CA ARG A 61 8.34 -2.04 -2.78
C ARG A 61 9.06 -2.03 -1.44
N ALA A 62 9.09 -0.88 -0.80
CA ALA A 62 9.48 -0.72 0.59
C ALA A 62 8.37 0.00 1.34
N VAL A 63 7.91 -0.58 2.44
CA VAL A 63 6.89 -0.02 3.34
C VAL A 63 7.57 0.26 4.67
N SER A 64 7.33 1.44 5.24
CA SER A 64 7.86 1.81 6.55
C SER A 64 7.35 0.85 7.63
N ALA A 65 8.23 0.49 8.57
CA ALA A 65 7.87 -0.25 9.76
C ALA A 65 8.57 0.34 10.99
N TYR A 66 8.05 0.03 12.18
CA TYR A 66 8.65 0.48 13.42
C TYR A 66 10.10 -0.02 13.51
N GLU A 67 11.05 0.92 13.53
CA GLU A 67 12.49 0.66 13.49
C GLU A 67 12.92 -0.25 12.31
N GLY A 68 12.21 -0.20 11.17
CA GLY A 68 12.48 -1.05 10.02
C GLY A 68 11.78 -0.68 8.72
N ALA A 69 11.87 -1.59 7.75
CA ALA A 69 11.16 -1.55 6.49
C ALA A 69 10.75 -2.97 6.07
N LEU A 70 9.57 -3.10 5.48
CA LEU A 70 9.07 -4.34 4.86
C LEU A 70 9.21 -4.23 3.35
N LEU A 71 9.89 -5.20 2.75
CA LEU A 71 10.26 -5.22 1.34
C LEU A 71 9.53 -6.35 0.61
N SER A 72 9.09 -6.10 -0.63
CA SER A 72 8.48 -7.13 -1.48
C SER A 72 8.74 -6.87 -2.96
N TRP A 73 8.79 -7.93 -3.78
CA TRP A 73 8.94 -7.89 -5.24
C TRP A 73 8.30 -9.10 -5.91
N LYS A 74 8.19 -9.10 -7.24
CA LYS A 74 7.76 -10.28 -8.02
C LYS A 74 8.93 -11.21 -8.33
N GLU A 75 8.62 -12.49 -8.50
CA GLU A 75 9.59 -13.48 -8.96
C GLU A 75 10.19 -13.10 -10.33
N THR A 76 11.51 -13.24 -10.43
CA THR A 76 12.32 -12.85 -11.58
C THR A 76 12.71 -14.08 -12.41
N ALA A 77 12.58 -13.98 -13.73
CA ALA A 77 13.03 -15.03 -14.63
C ALA A 77 14.53 -15.32 -14.46
N ASN A 78 14.90 -16.61 -14.53
CA ASN A 78 16.27 -17.12 -14.33
C ASN A 78 16.89 -16.82 -12.96
N ALA A 79 16.10 -16.45 -11.95
CA ALA A 79 16.59 -16.23 -10.59
C ALA A 79 16.61 -17.52 -9.76
N ASN A 80 17.72 -17.77 -9.06
CA ASN A 80 17.83 -18.79 -8.03
C ASN A 80 17.89 -18.19 -6.62
N SER A 81 18.38 -16.96 -6.49
CA SER A 81 18.35 -16.22 -5.23
C SER A 81 18.31 -14.72 -5.47
N TYR A 82 18.02 -13.97 -4.41
CA TYR A 82 18.05 -12.52 -4.41
C TYR A 82 19.05 -12.00 -3.37
N GLU A 83 19.60 -10.84 -3.68
CA GLU A 83 20.43 -10.04 -2.79
C GLU A 83 19.85 -8.65 -2.67
N LEU A 84 19.78 -8.16 -1.44
CA LEU A 84 19.33 -6.80 -1.12
C LEU A 84 20.54 -5.92 -0.82
N CYS A 85 20.44 -4.65 -1.19
CA CYS A 85 21.29 -3.57 -0.75
C CYS A 85 20.42 -2.46 -0.18
N TYR A 86 20.79 -1.91 0.98
CA TYR A 86 20.20 -0.69 1.49
C TYR A 86 21.26 0.27 2.04
N ALA A 87 20.98 1.57 1.97
CA ALA A 87 21.86 2.64 2.46
C ALA A 87 21.04 3.87 2.88
N MET A 88 21.64 4.81 3.60
CA MET A 88 21.07 6.09 4.00
C MET A 88 21.23 7.19 2.93
N GLU A 89 21.68 6.81 1.73
CA GLU A 89 21.83 7.69 0.57
C GLU A 89 21.56 6.92 -0.73
N THR A 90 21.43 7.65 -1.85
CA THR A 90 21.10 7.09 -3.15
C THR A 90 22.12 6.04 -3.61
N ILE A 91 21.64 4.82 -3.85
CA ILE A 91 22.45 3.73 -4.42
C ILE A 91 22.46 3.87 -5.95
N THR A 92 23.62 4.15 -6.51
CA THR A 92 23.83 4.26 -7.97
C THR A 92 24.49 3.02 -8.57
N ASN A 93 25.21 2.26 -7.76
CA ASN A 93 25.82 0.99 -8.14
C ASN A 93 25.64 -0.02 -7.00
N PHE A 94 24.88 -1.08 -7.27
CA PHE A 94 24.60 -2.13 -6.30
C PHE A 94 25.87 -2.77 -5.71
N ASN A 95 26.95 -2.87 -6.51
CA ASN A 95 28.20 -3.50 -6.05
C ASN A 95 28.95 -2.67 -5.00
N ASP A 96 28.68 -1.36 -4.94
CA ASP A 96 29.35 -0.43 -4.02
C ASP A 96 28.52 -0.25 -2.73
N CYS A 97 27.60 -1.18 -2.45
CA CYS A 97 26.66 -1.07 -1.35
C CYS A 97 27.31 -0.69 -0.01
N ALA A 98 28.47 -1.29 0.30
CA ALA A 98 29.18 -1.08 1.55
C ALA A 98 29.91 0.28 1.62
N ASP A 99 30.08 0.97 0.50
CA ASP A 99 30.76 2.27 0.43
C ASP A 99 29.80 3.43 0.72
N TYR A 100 28.48 3.20 0.60
CA TYR A 100 27.47 4.19 0.97
C TYR A 100 27.28 4.29 2.49
N SER A 101 26.87 5.48 2.95
CA SER A 101 26.52 5.74 4.35
C SER A 101 25.43 4.77 4.83
N GLY A 102 25.70 4.01 5.90
CA GLY A 102 24.78 3.00 6.43
C GLY A 102 24.58 1.78 5.52
N GLY A 103 25.40 1.65 4.47
CA GLY A 103 25.34 0.64 3.44
C GLY A 103 25.46 -0.79 3.95
N THR A 104 24.46 -1.63 3.66
CA THR A 104 24.43 -3.04 4.03
C THR A 104 23.81 -3.87 2.91
N SER A 105 24.48 -4.97 2.55
CA SER A 105 23.94 -5.97 1.63
C SER A 105 23.87 -7.36 2.26
N PHE A 106 22.84 -8.12 1.88
CA PHE A 106 22.65 -9.49 2.35
C PHE A 106 21.78 -10.30 1.38
N SER A 107 22.01 -11.61 1.33
CA SER A 107 21.17 -12.52 0.56
C SER A 107 19.90 -12.89 1.32
N VAL A 108 18.79 -12.98 0.60
CA VAL A 108 17.48 -13.45 1.11
C VAL A 108 17.08 -14.80 0.53
N GLY A 109 18.01 -15.50 -0.12
CA GLY A 109 17.73 -16.77 -0.78
C GLY A 109 16.64 -16.63 -1.84
N THR A 110 15.68 -17.54 -1.88
CA THR A 110 14.58 -17.57 -2.85
C THR A 110 13.39 -16.69 -2.47
N ALA A 111 13.45 -16.00 -1.33
CA ALA A 111 12.32 -15.20 -0.87
C ALA A 111 12.08 -14.01 -1.82
N THR A 112 10.80 -13.66 -2.02
CA THR A 112 10.38 -12.46 -2.76
C THR A 112 9.91 -11.34 -1.83
N SER A 113 10.32 -11.41 -0.57
CA SER A 113 10.03 -10.45 0.48
C SER A 113 11.09 -10.50 1.57
N ALA A 114 11.35 -9.37 2.23
CA ALA A 114 12.27 -9.30 3.36
C ALA A 114 11.82 -8.25 4.39
N ALA A 115 12.24 -8.41 5.64
CA ALA A 115 12.11 -7.38 6.65
C ALA A 115 13.51 -6.90 7.04
N VAL A 116 13.74 -5.59 6.98
CA VAL A 116 14.95 -4.95 7.48
C VAL A 116 14.59 -4.27 8.78
N SER A 117 15.31 -4.58 9.85
CA SER A 117 15.05 -4.08 11.21
C SER A 117 16.24 -3.30 11.74
N ALA A 118 16.08 -2.68 12.92
CA ALA A 118 17.09 -1.84 13.56
C ALA A 118 17.55 -0.67 12.68
N LEU A 119 16.63 -0.17 11.85
CA LEU A 119 16.81 1.06 11.10
C LEU A 119 16.44 2.25 11.97
N THR A 120 17.13 3.37 11.77
CA THR A 120 16.87 4.60 12.53
C THR A 120 15.54 5.23 12.11
N ALA A 121 14.64 5.46 13.07
CA ALA A 121 13.38 6.14 12.82
C ALA A 121 13.60 7.57 12.30
N GLY A 122 12.81 8.00 11.31
CA GLY A 122 12.91 9.32 10.68
C GLY A 122 14.06 9.47 9.67
N THR A 123 14.92 8.46 9.51
CA THR A 123 16.02 8.49 8.53
C THR A 123 15.60 7.80 7.24
N PRO A 124 15.64 8.43 6.05
CA PRO A 124 15.34 7.75 4.80
C PRO A 124 16.39 6.68 4.48
N TYR A 125 15.94 5.48 4.13
CA TYR A 125 16.77 4.40 3.61
C TYR A 125 16.37 4.09 2.16
N TYR A 126 17.37 3.95 1.31
CA TYR A 126 17.26 3.63 -0.10
C TYR A 126 17.55 2.14 -0.27
N PHE A 127 16.72 1.44 -1.04
CA PHE A 127 16.78 0.00 -1.22
C PHE A 127 16.87 -0.35 -2.71
N GLN A 128 17.64 -1.38 -3.02
CA GLN A 128 17.58 -2.11 -4.29
C GLN A 128 17.63 -3.62 -4.04
N VAL A 129 17.08 -4.40 -4.96
CA VAL A 129 17.20 -5.86 -4.99
C VAL A 129 17.75 -6.31 -6.34
N ARG A 130 18.62 -7.32 -6.37
CA ARG A 130 19.06 -7.98 -7.61
C ARG A 130 18.90 -9.48 -7.51
N ALA A 131 18.73 -10.13 -8.67
CA ALA A 131 18.63 -11.58 -8.78
C ALA A 131 19.98 -12.20 -9.17
N THR A 132 20.20 -13.44 -8.72
CA THR A 132 21.39 -14.27 -9.00
C THR A 132 20.95 -15.66 -9.45
N ASN A 133 21.51 -16.20 -10.52
CA ASN A 133 21.23 -17.56 -11.00
C ASN A 133 22.07 -18.63 -10.26
N SER A 134 21.86 -19.92 -10.59
CA SER A 134 22.58 -21.04 -9.97
C SER A 134 24.09 -21.00 -10.16
N GLU A 135 24.56 -20.37 -11.24
CA GLU A 135 25.98 -20.23 -11.58
C GLU A 135 26.64 -19.01 -10.90
N GLY A 136 25.89 -18.24 -10.12
CA GLY A 136 26.37 -17.03 -9.45
C GLY A 136 26.39 -15.78 -10.33
N THR A 137 25.81 -15.84 -11.54
CA THR A 137 25.66 -14.66 -12.41
C THR A 137 24.56 -13.76 -11.86
N THR A 138 24.87 -12.47 -11.71
CA THR A 138 23.94 -11.45 -11.21
C THR A 138 23.29 -10.70 -12.37
N GLY A 139 21.98 -10.45 -12.23
CA GLY A 139 21.22 -9.58 -13.12
C GLY A 139 21.36 -8.10 -12.75
N THR A 140 20.75 -7.24 -13.57
CA THR A 140 20.60 -5.82 -13.25
C THR A 140 19.69 -5.64 -12.03
N ALA A 141 20.03 -4.68 -11.17
CA ALA A 141 19.25 -4.36 -9.96
C ALA A 141 17.90 -3.73 -10.31
N SER A 142 16.95 -3.81 -9.37
CA SER A 142 15.65 -3.14 -9.45
C SER A 142 15.78 -1.62 -9.52
N GLU A 143 14.67 -0.97 -9.86
CA GLU A 143 14.46 0.45 -9.51
C GLU A 143 14.72 0.71 -8.02
N LEU A 144 15.14 1.93 -7.73
CA LEU A 144 15.41 2.40 -6.37
C LEU A 144 14.07 2.65 -5.66
N VAL A 145 13.92 2.14 -4.44
CA VAL A 145 12.78 2.47 -3.57
C VAL A 145 13.27 3.02 -2.25
N ILE A 146 12.45 3.84 -1.60
CA ILE A 146 12.80 4.53 -0.36
C ILE A 146 11.79 4.15 0.71
N ALA A 147 12.26 3.92 1.93
CA ALA A 147 11.41 3.89 3.12
C ALA A 147 12.08 4.64 4.26
N THR A 148 11.29 5.43 4.98
CA THR A 148 11.72 6.12 6.20
C THR A 148 11.12 5.37 7.38
N PRO A 149 11.91 4.58 8.13
CA PRO A 149 11.44 3.82 9.27
C PRO A 149 10.71 4.72 10.26
N GLY A 150 9.63 4.21 10.81
CA GLY A 150 8.72 4.96 11.67
C GLY A 150 7.53 4.09 11.98
N LEU A 151 6.52 4.62 12.66
CA LEU A 151 5.30 3.84 12.87
C LEU A 151 4.52 3.56 11.57
N GLY A 152 4.98 4.08 10.42
CA GLY A 152 4.22 4.07 9.18
C GLY A 152 2.92 4.84 9.36
N LEU A 153 3.00 5.98 10.06
CA LEU A 153 1.91 6.90 10.32
C LEU A 153 2.44 8.31 10.04
N ASN A 154 1.60 9.19 9.51
CA ASN A 154 1.86 10.63 9.59
C ASN A 154 1.76 11.08 11.05
N ASP A 155 2.30 12.26 11.31
CA ASP A 155 2.13 12.91 12.61
C ASP A 155 0.77 13.62 12.72
N THR A 156 0.62 14.48 13.73
CA THR A 156 -0.64 15.20 13.96
C THR A 156 -0.77 16.49 13.16
N GLY A 157 0.36 17.06 12.71
CA GLY A 157 0.43 18.38 12.07
C GLY A 157 0.40 19.56 13.03
N ILE A 158 0.41 19.31 14.35
CA ILE A 158 0.38 20.37 15.36
C ILE A 158 1.77 20.99 15.48
N THR A 159 1.90 22.25 15.09
CA THR A 159 3.20 22.95 15.05
C THR A 159 3.45 23.87 16.25
N VAL A 160 2.47 23.98 17.16
CA VAL A 160 2.51 24.93 18.27
C VAL A 160 2.41 24.27 19.64
N CYS A 161 3.13 24.85 20.60
CA CYS A 161 3.14 24.45 21.99
C CYS A 161 2.24 25.34 22.86
N ARG A 162 1.89 24.83 24.04
CA ARG A 162 1.13 25.54 25.08
C ARG A 162 2.02 25.95 26.26
N GLY A 163 1.67 27.09 26.88
CA GLY A 163 2.23 27.60 28.13
C GLY A 163 1.23 27.57 29.28
N ASN A 164 1.60 28.12 30.45
CA ASN A 164 0.75 28.11 31.65
C ASN A 164 -0.63 28.74 31.39
N ASP A 165 -0.64 29.88 30.71
CA ASP A 165 -1.84 30.67 30.40
C ASP A 165 -1.82 31.22 28.96
N SER A 166 -1.08 30.56 28.06
CA SER A 166 -0.89 30.98 26.67
C SER A 166 -0.96 29.77 25.74
N VAL A 167 -1.52 29.97 24.55
CA VAL A 167 -1.60 28.98 23.47
C VAL A 167 -0.79 29.51 22.28
N ASP A 168 -0.58 28.68 21.26
CA ASP A 168 0.08 29.04 20.00
C ASP A 168 1.50 29.60 20.18
N LEU A 169 2.33 28.89 20.95
CA LEU A 169 3.71 29.29 21.24
C LEU A 169 4.72 28.44 20.49
N ASP A 170 5.90 29.01 20.22
CA ASP A 170 7.07 28.22 19.83
C ASP A 170 7.45 27.24 20.97
N CYS A 171 7.87 26.03 20.60
CA CYS A 171 8.28 24.95 21.51
C CYS A 171 9.65 25.17 22.18
N THR A 172 9.84 26.35 22.75
CA THR A 172 11.08 26.78 23.42
C THR A 172 11.05 26.57 24.93
N SER A 173 9.90 26.21 25.48
CA SER A 173 9.63 26.19 26.92
C SER A 173 9.89 24.80 27.52
N GLY A 174 10.96 24.66 28.30
CA GLY A 174 11.23 23.46 29.11
C GLY A 174 10.25 23.23 30.28
N LEU A 175 9.22 24.07 30.45
CA LEU A 175 8.19 23.93 31.49
C LEU A 175 7.16 22.85 31.15
N PHE A 176 6.93 22.59 29.86
CA PHE A 176 6.00 21.60 29.34
C PHE A 176 6.75 20.73 28.33
N THR A 177 7.39 19.69 28.85
CA THR A 177 8.15 18.72 28.05
C THR A 177 7.21 17.74 27.35
N ASN A 178 7.60 17.24 26.18
CA ASN A 178 6.84 16.26 25.40
C ASN A 178 5.49 16.76 24.91
N GLN A 179 5.44 18.02 24.47
CA GLN A 179 4.33 18.49 23.65
C GLN A 179 4.51 17.98 22.23
N ASP A 180 3.39 17.86 21.50
CA ASP A 180 3.33 17.25 20.17
C ASP A 180 4.34 17.89 19.22
N ALA A 181 4.19 19.20 19.03
CA ALA A 181 5.04 20.08 18.24
C ALA A 181 6.55 20.13 18.64
N ASP A 182 6.96 19.48 19.74
CA ASP A 182 8.37 19.41 20.19
C ASP A 182 9.06 18.10 19.75
N HIS A 183 8.32 17.18 19.13
CA HIS A 183 8.78 15.86 18.72
C HIS A 183 8.18 15.45 17.37
N GLY A 184 8.59 14.31 16.81
CA GLY A 184 7.91 13.76 15.65
C GLY A 184 8.25 14.40 14.30
N LEU A 185 7.43 14.11 13.30
CA LEU A 185 7.63 14.56 11.92
C LEU A 185 7.19 16.03 11.75
N ASP A 186 6.20 16.49 12.49
CA ASP A 186 5.74 17.89 12.49
C ASP A 186 6.80 18.85 13.08
N PHE A 187 7.60 18.42 14.07
CA PHE A 187 8.77 19.17 14.55
C PHE A 187 9.93 19.24 13.56
N THR A 188 10.15 18.17 12.78
CA THR A 188 11.31 18.05 11.88
C THR A 188 11.02 18.48 10.44
N ALA A 189 9.77 18.75 10.11
CA ALA A 189 9.35 19.24 8.80
C ALA A 189 10.04 20.55 8.42
N THR A 190 10.49 20.64 7.16
CA THR A 190 11.24 21.79 6.65
C THR A 190 10.40 22.74 5.80
N ASP A 191 9.32 22.24 5.21
CA ASP A 191 8.35 22.98 4.39
C ASP A 191 7.02 22.20 4.30
N ASP A 192 6.01 22.83 3.68
CA ASP A 192 4.65 22.28 3.49
C ASP A 192 4.32 22.02 2.02
N ILE A 193 5.32 21.80 1.15
CA ILE A 193 5.10 21.77 -0.31
C ILE A 193 4.26 20.56 -0.73
N ASP A 194 4.47 19.42 -0.08
CA ASP A 194 3.85 18.14 -0.41
C ASP A 194 2.96 17.59 0.71
N GLY A 195 2.70 18.41 1.72
CA GLY A 195 1.81 18.11 2.84
C GLY A 195 2.08 19.07 3.99
N HIS A 196 1.06 19.44 4.75
CA HIS A 196 1.22 20.22 5.98
C HIS A 196 2.14 19.47 6.94
N THR A 197 3.07 20.16 7.59
CA THR A 197 4.02 19.66 8.60
C THR A 197 3.81 18.24 9.13
N GLY A 198 4.78 17.35 8.89
CA GLY A 198 4.72 15.95 9.33
C GLY A 198 3.88 15.03 8.44
N PHE A 199 3.20 15.59 7.43
CA PHE A 199 2.63 14.87 6.31
C PHE A 199 3.47 15.09 5.05
N THR A 200 3.59 14.06 4.20
CA THR A 200 4.37 14.13 2.95
C THR A 200 3.71 13.24 1.90
N PHE A 201 3.22 13.84 0.81
CA PHE A 201 2.43 13.16 -0.20
C PHE A 201 2.89 13.46 -1.63
N THR A 202 3.02 12.41 -2.44
CA THR A 202 3.20 12.55 -3.89
C THR A 202 1.86 12.50 -4.61
N ARG A 203 1.59 13.50 -5.44
CA ARG A 203 0.38 13.56 -6.27
C ARG A 203 0.51 12.60 -7.45
N LEU A 204 -0.59 11.90 -7.76
CA LEU A 204 -0.68 10.98 -8.88
C LEU A 204 -1.81 11.37 -9.83
N ASP A 205 -1.57 11.22 -11.14
CA ASP A 205 -2.61 11.39 -12.16
C ASP A 205 -3.57 10.17 -12.25
N GLU A 206 -4.51 10.21 -13.20
CA GLU A 206 -5.51 9.15 -13.40
C GLU A 206 -4.91 7.78 -13.78
N THR A 207 -3.67 7.77 -14.28
CA THR A 207 -2.93 6.54 -14.62
C THR A 207 -2.07 6.02 -13.48
N GLY A 208 -1.97 6.78 -12.38
CA GLY A 208 -1.11 6.49 -11.24
C GLY A 208 0.32 7.00 -11.40
N ALA A 209 0.60 7.82 -12.41
CA ALA A 209 1.92 8.40 -12.60
C ALA A 209 2.12 9.59 -11.66
N GLU A 210 3.34 9.73 -11.12
CA GLU A 210 3.71 10.85 -10.26
C GLU A 210 3.69 12.16 -11.04
N ILE A 211 3.08 13.19 -10.45
CA ILE A 211 3.03 14.53 -11.01
C ILE A 211 3.57 15.56 -10.03
N ASP A 212 3.96 16.70 -10.57
CA ASP A 212 4.56 17.80 -9.82
C ASP A 212 3.63 18.30 -8.70
N SER A 213 4.20 18.65 -7.54
CA SER A 213 3.46 19.19 -6.38
C SER A 213 2.83 20.57 -6.64
N SER A 214 3.13 21.22 -7.76
CA SER A 214 2.45 22.43 -8.22
C SER A 214 1.23 22.16 -9.12
N ALA A 215 0.99 20.90 -9.54
CA ALA A 215 -0.17 20.53 -10.33
C ALA A 215 -1.46 20.90 -9.59
N LEU A 216 -2.40 21.55 -10.27
CA LEU A 216 -3.65 22.02 -9.66
C LEU A 216 -4.71 20.93 -9.53
N ASP A 217 -4.60 19.88 -10.32
CA ASP A 217 -5.50 18.72 -10.33
C ASP A 217 -4.70 17.43 -10.29
N TRP A 218 -5.15 16.46 -9.49
CA TRP A 218 -4.61 15.12 -9.36
C TRP A 218 -5.72 14.15 -8.93
N SER A 219 -5.54 12.87 -9.20
CA SER A 219 -6.53 11.84 -8.92
C SER A 219 -6.28 11.10 -7.62
N CYS A 220 -5.01 10.93 -7.23
CA CYS A 220 -4.64 10.24 -5.99
C CYS A 220 -3.45 10.89 -5.29
N ALA A 221 -3.26 10.56 -4.02
CA ALA A 221 -2.12 10.98 -3.21
C ALA A 221 -1.43 9.76 -2.61
N LYS A 222 -0.15 9.57 -2.92
CA LYS A 222 0.70 8.56 -2.31
C LYS A 222 1.38 9.15 -1.08
N ASP A 223 1.04 8.60 0.08
CA ASP A 223 1.65 8.94 1.36
C ASP A 223 3.05 8.34 1.45
N GLN A 224 4.08 9.19 1.57
CA GLN A 224 5.47 8.75 1.62
C GLN A 224 5.88 8.16 2.98
N ASN A 225 5.16 8.50 4.04
CA ASN A 225 5.42 7.99 5.38
C ASN A 225 4.84 6.59 5.57
N THR A 226 3.68 6.32 4.96
CA THR A 226 2.96 5.04 5.11
C THR A 226 3.09 4.12 3.89
N GLY A 227 3.40 4.66 2.71
CA GLY A 227 3.41 3.94 1.43
C GLY A 227 2.02 3.72 0.84
N LEU A 228 0.96 4.15 1.51
CA LEU A 228 -0.43 4.00 1.08
C LEU A 228 -0.77 5.01 -0.03
N ILE A 229 -1.62 4.59 -0.96
CA ILE A 229 -2.18 5.46 -1.98
C ILE A 229 -3.64 5.74 -1.64
N TRP A 230 -3.97 7.02 -1.52
CA TRP A 230 -5.29 7.50 -1.13
C TRP A 230 -6.06 8.01 -2.34
N GLU A 231 -7.35 7.65 -2.39
CA GLU A 231 -8.30 8.16 -3.37
C GLU A 231 -8.38 9.69 -3.23
N GLY A 232 -8.20 10.43 -4.32
CA GLY A 232 -8.59 11.84 -4.41
C GLY A 232 -10.09 11.95 -4.66
N LYS A 233 -10.76 12.80 -3.89
CA LYS A 233 -12.17 13.12 -4.10
C LYS A 233 -12.30 14.27 -5.05
N HIS A 234 -13.40 14.33 -5.78
CA HIS A 234 -13.69 15.36 -6.77
C HIS A 234 -14.99 16.05 -6.37
N ARG A 235 -15.20 17.30 -6.83
CA ARG A 235 -16.47 17.98 -6.64
C ARG A 235 -16.78 18.86 -7.83
N ASN A 236 -17.97 18.70 -8.39
CA ASN A 236 -18.47 19.65 -9.38
C ASN A 236 -19.00 20.92 -8.69
N ILE A 237 -18.22 22.00 -8.67
CA ILE A 237 -18.63 23.28 -8.07
C ILE A 237 -19.57 24.08 -9.00
N SER A 238 -19.77 23.66 -10.25
CA SER A 238 -20.62 24.38 -11.22
C SER A 238 -22.13 24.19 -10.98
N THR A 239 -22.53 23.23 -10.15
CA THR A 239 -23.91 22.97 -9.74
C THR A 239 -24.07 23.32 -8.27
N GLU A 240 -24.98 24.26 -7.93
CA GLU A 240 -25.27 24.63 -6.52
C GLU A 240 -25.92 23.47 -5.72
N THR A 241 -26.26 22.38 -6.40
CA THR A 241 -26.78 21.13 -5.80
C THR A 241 -25.67 20.10 -5.74
N ALA A 242 -25.48 19.47 -4.58
CA ALA A 242 -24.71 18.23 -4.44
C ALA A 242 -25.24 17.23 -5.47
N SER A 243 -24.50 17.01 -6.55
CA SER A 243 -24.85 16.10 -7.62
C SER A 243 -23.79 15.01 -7.66
N SER A 244 -24.22 13.75 -7.56
CA SER A 244 -23.36 12.58 -7.69
C SER A 244 -22.96 12.39 -9.15
N ASP A 245 -22.16 13.32 -9.68
CA ASP A 245 -21.83 13.44 -11.10
C ASP A 245 -20.65 12.55 -11.51
N SER A 246 -19.87 12.06 -10.55
CA SER A 246 -18.71 11.20 -10.79
C SER A 246 -18.56 10.13 -9.71
N LEU A 247 -17.89 9.03 -10.04
CA LEU A 247 -17.62 7.94 -9.10
C LEU A 247 -16.83 8.39 -7.84
N HIS A 248 -16.08 9.49 -7.93
CA HIS A 248 -15.23 10.00 -6.85
C HIS A 248 -15.78 11.28 -6.22
N GLU A 249 -17.08 11.53 -6.35
CA GLU A 249 -17.73 12.74 -5.84
C GLU A 249 -17.64 12.80 -4.30
N ALA A 250 -17.24 13.97 -3.79
CA ALA A 250 -17.02 14.21 -2.38
C ALA A 250 -18.32 14.20 -1.55
N SER A 251 -19.46 14.45 -2.21
CA SER A 251 -20.79 14.45 -1.59
C SER A 251 -21.52 13.11 -1.63
N ASP A 252 -20.91 12.06 -2.21
CA ASP A 252 -21.48 10.71 -2.18
C ASP A 252 -21.52 10.15 -0.75
N SER A 253 -22.63 9.50 -0.41
CA SER A 253 -22.88 8.94 0.91
C SER A 253 -23.22 7.46 0.83
N PHE A 254 -22.77 6.70 1.83
CA PHE A 254 -22.81 5.26 1.83
C PHE A 254 -23.17 4.69 3.20
N THR A 255 -23.93 3.60 3.19
CA THR A 255 -24.04 2.69 4.33
C THR A 255 -22.88 1.71 4.37
N TRP A 256 -22.54 1.26 5.58
CA TRP A 256 -21.51 0.24 5.75
C TRP A 256 -22.08 -1.13 5.42
N TYR A 257 -21.48 -1.81 4.45
CA TYR A 257 -21.84 -3.16 4.04
C TYR A 257 -20.59 -4.01 3.75
N ASN A 258 -20.59 -5.23 4.25
CA ASN A 258 -19.58 -6.24 3.95
C ASN A 258 -20.20 -7.64 4.05
N SER A 259 -20.30 -8.32 2.91
CA SER A 259 -20.88 -9.65 2.80
C SER A 259 -19.99 -10.75 3.40
N ASN A 260 -18.69 -10.48 3.59
CA ASN A 260 -17.75 -11.44 4.15
C ASN A 260 -17.89 -11.57 5.68
N ALA A 261 -18.51 -12.68 6.11
CA ALA A 261 -18.73 -13.01 7.51
C ALA A 261 -17.45 -13.12 8.36
N GLN A 262 -16.28 -13.30 7.76
CA GLN A 262 -15.01 -13.35 8.50
C GLN A 262 -14.61 -11.97 9.02
N ASN A 263 -15.00 -10.91 8.31
CA ASN A 263 -14.47 -9.56 8.51
C ASN A 263 -15.56 -8.52 8.78
N ASN A 264 -16.81 -8.95 9.02
CA ASN A 264 -17.94 -8.05 9.28
C ASN A 264 -18.46 -8.07 10.72
N ALA A 265 -17.74 -8.69 11.65
CA ALA A 265 -18.13 -8.80 13.07
C ALA A 265 -19.50 -9.48 13.31
N GLY A 266 -19.96 -10.33 12.39
CA GLY A 266 -21.21 -11.10 12.53
C GLY A 266 -22.46 -10.41 11.99
N THR A 267 -22.37 -9.16 11.52
CA THR A 267 -23.48 -8.45 10.88
C THR A 267 -23.00 -7.78 9.60
N ALA A 268 -23.61 -8.09 8.45
CA ALA A 268 -23.18 -7.57 7.15
C ALA A 268 -23.39 -6.05 7.01
N GLY A 269 -24.35 -5.48 7.73
CA GLY A 269 -24.73 -4.06 7.59
C GLY A 269 -25.93 -3.89 6.67
N GLU A 270 -26.15 -2.67 6.18
CA GLU A 270 -27.27 -2.32 5.32
C GLU A 270 -26.88 -2.44 3.85
N GLN A 271 -27.62 -3.22 3.07
CA GLN A 271 -27.25 -3.49 1.67
C GLN A 271 -27.73 -2.37 0.73
N ASN A 272 -28.86 -1.73 1.04
CA ASN A 272 -29.42 -0.66 0.22
C ASN A 272 -30.27 0.29 1.08
N SER A 273 -29.75 1.48 1.35
CA SER A 273 -30.47 2.52 2.09
C SER A 273 -31.10 3.54 1.14
N VAL A 274 -32.30 4.01 1.49
CA VAL A 274 -32.97 5.11 0.78
C VAL A 274 -32.38 6.49 1.09
N ASN A 275 -31.52 6.58 2.10
CA ASN A 275 -30.87 7.84 2.52
C ASN A 275 -29.50 8.03 1.88
N ASP A 276 -28.95 6.98 1.24
CA ASP A 276 -27.66 7.05 0.57
C ASP A 276 -27.83 7.59 -0.85
N SER A 277 -26.83 8.34 -1.33
CA SER A 277 -26.78 8.86 -2.69
C SER A 277 -25.37 8.72 -3.21
N CYS A 278 -25.21 8.11 -4.39
CA CYS A 278 -23.91 7.93 -5.02
C CYS A 278 -24.03 7.86 -6.54
N TYR A 279 -22.92 8.07 -7.25
CA TYR A 279 -22.92 8.06 -8.71
C TYR A 279 -23.37 6.72 -9.26
N GLY A 280 -24.23 6.73 -10.29
CA GLY A 280 -24.61 5.52 -11.03
C GLY A 280 -25.55 4.54 -10.31
N TYR A 281 -26.19 4.95 -9.21
CA TYR A 281 -27.18 4.14 -8.51
C TYR A 281 -28.34 3.68 -9.41
N ASP A 282 -28.65 2.39 -9.36
CA ASP A 282 -29.81 1.76 -9.97
C ASP A 282 -30.47 0.80 -8.97
N ALA A 283 -31.71 1.09 -8.59
CA ALA A 283 -32.48 0.29 -7.63
C ALA A 283 -32.72 -1.18 -8.07
N SER A 284 -32.49 -1.50 -9.34
CA SER A 284 -32.59 -2.86 -9.89
C SER A 284 -31.25 -3.61 -9.97
N ASN A 285 -30.13 -2.94 -9.68
CA ASN A 285 -28.79 -3.51 -9.78
C ASN A 285 -28.02 -3.40 -8.45
N VAL A 286 -27.85 -4.53 -7.76
CA VAL A 286 -27.16 -4.60 -6.47
C VAL A 286 -25.71 -4.12 -6.50
N THR A 287 -25.02 -4.21 -7.64
CA THR A 287 -23.61 -3.75 -7.77
C THR A 287 -23.50 -2.23 -7.92
N SER A 288 -24.63 -1.54 -8.06
CA SER A 288 -24.70 -0.07 -8.14
C SER A 288 -25.14 0.58 -6.84
N TYR A 289 -25.49 -0.21 -5.82
CA TYR A 289 -25.98 0.31 -4.56
C TYR A 289 -24.94 1.18 -3.86
N CYS A 290 -25.44 2.17 -3.11
CA CYS A 290 -24.62 3.11 -2.36
C CYS A 290 -24.25 2.53 -1.00
N ASN A 291 -23.54 1.41 -1.04
CA ASN A 291 -22.92 0.81 0.13
C ASN A 291 -21.41 0.65 -0.11
N THR A 292 -20.65 0.44 0.96
CA THR A 292 -19.19 0.40 0.89
C THR A 292 -18.64 -0.72 -0.01
N GLU A 293 -19.23 -1.92 -0.01
CA GLU A 293 -18.74 -3.06 -0.82
C GLU A 293 -18.93 -2.83 -2.32
N ALA A 294 -20.14 -2.42 -2.73
CA ALA A 294 -20.46 -2.13 -4.12
C ALA A 294 -19.70 -0.90 -4.65
N PHE A 295 -19.41 0.09 -3.79
CA PHE A 295 -18.55 1.21 -4.15
C PHE A 295 -17.11 0.77 -4.45
N ILE A 296 -16.52 -0.03 -3.55
CA ILE A 296 -15.16 -0.58 -3.73
C ILE A 296 -15.07 -1.38 -5.04
N GLU A 297 -16.05 -2.23 -5.34
CA GLU A 297 -16.07 -3.03 -6.57
C GLU A 297 -16.09 -2.16 -7.82
N ARG A 298 -16.86 -1.07 -7.82
CA ARG A 298 -16.94 -0.13 -8.95
C ARG A 298 -15.63 0.63 -9.15
N VAL A 299 -14.99 1.10 -8.08
CA VAL A 299 -13.69 1.79 -8.17
C VAL A 299 -12.60 0.84 -8.68
N ASN A 300 -12.57 -0.41 -8.20
CA ASN A 300 -11.62 -1.40 -8.68
C ASN A 300 -11.84 -1.80 -10.14
N THR A 301 -13.11 -1.87 -10.58
CA THR A 301 -13.45 -2.12 -11.99
C THR A 301 -13.02 -0.96 -12.88
N ALA A 302 -13.11 0.28 -12.38
CA ALA A 302 -12.68 1.47 -13.12
C ALA A 302 -11.15 1.59 -13.25
N GLY A 303 -10.38 0.93 -12.39
CA GLY A 303 -8.92 1.00 -12.44
C GLY A 303 -8.35 2.36 -12.02
N TYR A 304 -9.00 3.04 -11.07
CA TYR A 304 -8.67 4.43 -10.69
C TYR A 304 -7.20 4.58 -10.26
N CYS A 305 -6.51 5.58 -10.80
CA CYS A 305 -5.06 5.79 -10.64
C CYS A 305 -4.22 4.56 -11.05
N GLY A 306 -4.67 3.81 -12.06
CA GLY A 306 -4.03 2.58 -12.51
C GLY A 306 -4.07 1.43 -11.50
N LEU A 307 -4.98 1.48 -10.51
CA LEU A 307 -5.08 0.52 -9.42
C LEU A 307 -6.44 -0.19 -9.40
N ASN A 308 -6.44 -1.47 -9.05
CA ASN A 308 -7.64 -2.32 -8.94
C ASN A 308 -7.72 -3.08 -7.61
N ASN A 309 -6.98 -2.62 -6.60
CA ASN A 309 -6.89 -3.18 -5.25
C ASN A 309 -7.29 -2.16 -4.17
N TRP A 310 -8.15 -1.21 -4.51
CA TRP A 310 -8.76 -0.27 -3.58
C TRP A 310 -9.58 -1.00 -2.52
N ARG A 311 -9.51 -0.49 -1.29
CA ARG A 311 -10.23 -0.97 -0.12
C ARG A 311 -10.65 0.19 0.76
N LEU A 312 -11.58 -0.05 1.69
CA LEU A 312 -11.76 0.87 2.81
C LEU A 312 -10.49 0.89 3.67
N PRO A 313 -10.07 2.07 4.16
CA PRO A 313 -9.01 2.16 5.15
C PRO A 313 -9.48 1.57 6.48
N ASN A 314 -8.59 0.90 7.21
CA ASN A 314 -8.85 0.58 8.60
C ASN A 314 -8.85 1.87 9.45
N ARG A 315 -9.33 1.79 10.70
CA ARG A 315 -9.44 2.96 11.57
C ARG A 315 -8.12 3.72 11.76
N HIS A 316 -7.00 3.02 11.86
CA HIS A 316 -5.69 3.65 12.09
C HIS A 316 -5.19 4.35 10.84
N GLU A 317 -5.36 3.73 9.66
CA GLU A 317 -5.04 4.35 8.38
C GLU A 317 -5.89 5.60 8.14
N LEU A 318 -7.20 5.54 8.39
CA LEU A 318 -8.06 6.72 8.20
C LEU A 318 -7.68 7.87 9.13
N ASN A 319 -7.26 7.56 10.37
CA ASN A 319 -6.76 8.56 11.30
C ASN A 319 -5.38 9.11 10.90
N SER A 320 -4.59 8.36 10.12
CA SER A 320 -3.25 8.82 9.72
C SER A 320 -3.27 9.92 8.68
N ILE A 321 -4.43 10.31 8.12
CA ILE A 321 -4.56 11.45 7.19
C ILE A 321 -5.33 12.63 7.81
N VAL A 322 -5.63 12.55 9.11
CA VAL A 322 -6.27 13.65 9.84
C VAL A 322 -5.21 14.67 10.24
N ASN A 323 -5.34 15.89 9.74
CA ASN A 323 -4.54 17.02 10.22
C ASN A 323 -5.24 17.63 11.44
N TYR A 324 -4.64 17.50 12.62
CA TYR A 324 -5.19 17.97 13.90
C TYR A 324 -4.94 19.45 14.16
N ASP A 325 -4.14 20.13 13.34
CA ASP A 325 -3.96 21.58 13.34
C ASP A 325 -5.05 22.32 12.54
N ALA A 326 -5.95 21.55 11.91
CA ALA A 326 -7.10 22.05 11.18
C ALA A 326 -8.43 21.53 11.78
N VAL A 327 -9.50 22.31 11.60
CA VAL A 327 -10.88 21.92 11.88
C VAL A 327 -11.76 22.45 10.76
N GLU A 328 -12.90 21.80 10.53
CA GLU A 328 -13.87 22.20 9.51
C GLU A 328 -13.31 22.37 8.06
N PRO A 329 -12.62 21.37 7.48
CA PRO A 329 -12.33 20.03 8.01
C PRO A 329 -10.92 19.89 8.59
N ALA A 330 -10.74 18.90 9.47
CA ALA A 330 -9.47 18.39 10.00
C ALA A 330 -8.73 17.53 8.96
N ALA A 331 -8.32 18.16 7.87
CA ALA A 331 -7.56 17.55 6.78
C ALA A 331 -6.65 18.59 6.11
N ASP A 332 -5.57 18.11 5.50
CA ASP A 332 -4.77 18.94 4.61
C ASP A 332 -5.48 19.11 3.26
N LEU A 333 -6.13 20.27 3.07
CA LEU A 333 -6.83 20.59 1.82
C LEU A 333 -5.90 20.93 0.65
N SER A 334 -4.59 21.10 0.88
CA SER A 334 -3.62 21.21 -0.21
C SER A 334 -3.34 19.86 -0.89
N VAL A 335 -3.68 18.75 -0.23
CA VAL A 335 -3.54 17.38 -0.73
C VAL A 335 -4.89 16.71 -0.97
N PHE A 336 -5.84 16.93 -0.06
CA PHE A 336 -7.19 16.37 -0.12
C PHE A 336 -8.24 17.48 -0.30
N GLN A 337 -8.15 18.18 -1.43
CA GLN A 337 -8.90 19.41 -1.77
C GLN A 337 -10.39 19.40 -1.43
N TYR A 338 -11.04 18.25 -1.59
CA TYR A 338 -12.49 18.12 -1.45
C TYR A 338 -12.89 17.25 -0.25
N THR A 339 -12.04 17.11 0.76
CA THR A 339 -12.48 16.56 2.05
C THR A 339 -13.59 17.44 2.63
N THR A 340 -14.69 16.83 3.03
CA THR A 340 -15.81 17.50 3.69
C THR A 340 -15.72 17.34 5.20
N SER A 341 -16.38 18.24 5.95
CA SER A 341 -16.51 18.18 7.41
C SER A 341 -17.53 17.12 7.88
N ASP A 342 -17.42 15.91 7.31
CA ASP A 342 -18.34 14.79 7.54
C ASP A 342 -17.69 13.66 8.33
N VAL A 343 -18.46 12.62 8.60
CA VAL A 343 -17.99 11.35 9.16
C VAL A 343 -17.61 10.42 8.01
N PHE A 344 -16.46 9.77 8.10
CA PHE A 344 -15.92 8.86 7.10
C PHE A 344 -15.82 7.44 7.63
N TRP A 345 -16.36 6.49 6.88
CA TRP A 345 -16.32 5.07 7.24
C TRP A 345 -14.90 4.50 7.23
N SER A 346 -14.60 3.64 8.21
CA SER A 346 -13.47 2.72 8.14
C SER A 346 -13.91 1.27 7.89
N ALA A 347 -12.97 0.42 7.49
CA ALA A 347 -13.15 -1.02 7.35
C ALA A 347 -13.28 -1.76 8.69
N THR A 348 -13.08 -1.09 9.84
CA THR A 348 -12.95 -1.75 11.14
C THR A 348 -14.32 -1.95 11.80
N PRO A 349 -14.92 -3.15 11.78
CA PRO A 349 -16.19 -3.39 12.43
C PRO A 349 -16.02 -3.50 13.96
N VAL A 350 -17.12 -3.37 14.70
CA VAL A 350 -17.12 -3.45 16.16
C VAL A 350 -17.94 -4.63 16.63
N TYR A 351 -17.29 -5.52 17.37
CA TYR A 351 -17.96 -6.55 18.18
C TYR A 351 -17.59 -6.36 19.65
N SER A 352 -18.56 -6.47 20.55
CA SER A 352 -18.26 -6.53 21.99
C SER A 352 -19.36 -7.28 22.74
N ALA A 353 -19.18 -7.50 24.05
CA ALA A 353 -20.22 -8.05 24.91
C ALA A 353 -21.54 -7.25 24.90
N SER A 354 -21.50 -5.98 24.47
CA SER A 354 -22.65 -5.07 24.40
C SER A 354 -23.15 -4.82 22.97
N PHE A 355 -22.42 -5.25 21.92
CA PHE A 355 -22.75 -4.95 20.52
C PHE A 355 -22.59 -6.18 19.63
N SER A 356 -23.66 -6.53 18.94
CA SER A 356 -23.84 -7.70 18.04
C SER A 356 -23.20 -7.53 16.65
N GLY A 357 -22.20 -6.66 16.48
CA GLY A 357 -21.59 -6.42 15.17
C GLY A 357 -22.26 -5.32 14.33
N GLU A 358 -23.29 -4.65 14.87
CA GLU A 358 -24.10 -3.65 14.16
C GLU A 358 -23.41 -2.30 13.95
N GLN A 359 -22.21 -2.12 14.53
CA GLN A 359 -21.45 -0.88 14.47
C GLN A 359 -20.10 -1.07 13.76
N ALA A 360 -19.58 0.01 13.21
CA ALA A 360 -18.21 0.10 12.70
C ALA A 360 -17.57 1.41 13.18
N TRP A 361 -16.24 1.46 13.14
CA TRP A 361 -15.51 2.70 13.42
C TRP A 361 -15.60 3.66 12.24
N ALA A 362 -15.74 4.94 12.54
CA ALA A 362 -15.70 6.03 11.58
C ALA A 362 -14.96 7.23 12.18
N THR A 363 -14.40 8.08 11.32
CA THR A 363 -13.64 9.27 11.73
C THR A 363 -14.37 10.52 11.29
N ASN A 364 -14.61 11.42 12.24
CA ASN A 364 -15.27 12.70 12.01
C ASN A 364 -14.22 13.74 11.60
N PHE A 365 -14.22 14.12 10.33
CA PHE A 365 -13.33 15.12 9.77
C PHE A 365 -13.74 16.56 10.11
N ASN A 366 -14.77 16.79 10.91
CA ASN A 366 -15.00 18.11 11.50
C ASN A 366 -13.86 18.52 12.46
N TYR A 367 -13.30 17.56 13.19
CA TYR A 367 -12.27 17.80 14.22
C TYR A 367 -11.29 16.61 14.44
N GLY A 368 -11.31 15.60 13.56
CA GLY A 368 -10.36 14.48 13.60
C GLY A 368 -10.68 13.35 14.60
N GLY A 369 -11.89 13.34 15.17
CA GLY A 369 -12.28 12.38 16.22
C GLY A 369 -12.84 11.07 15.68
N SER A 370 -12.38 9.95 16.23
CA SER A 370 -12.78 8.60 15.80
C SER A 370 -13.83 8.00 16.76
N SER A 371 -14.96 7.51 16.24
CA SER A 371 -16.09 7.00 17.05
C SER A 371 -16.76 5.78 16.43
N LYS A 372 -17.65 5.12 17.19
CA LYS A 372 -18.42 3.95 16.73
C LYS A 372 -19.81 4.42 16.32
N VAL A 373 -20.26 4.06 15.13
CA VAL A 373 -21.54 4.46 14.55
C VAL A 373 -22.26 3.24 13.97
N HIS A 374 -23.59 3.30 13.83
CA HIS A 374 -24.37 2.17 13.31
C HIS A 374 -24.15 2.00 11.81
N LYS A 375 -23.96 0.75 11.36
CA LYS A 375 -23.72 0.42 9.94
C LYS A 375 -24.85 0.84 8.99
N THR A 376 -26.03 1.13 9.54
CA THR A 376 -27.21 1.63 8.83
C THR A 376 -27.20 3.14 8.60
N GLU A 377 -26.26 3.87 9.18
CA GLU A 377 -26.10 5.32 8.99
C GLU A 377 -25.41 5.62 7.65
N SER A 378 -25.72 6.78 7.08
CA SER A 378 -25.16 7.27 5.82
C SER A 378 -23.97 8.17 6.12
N HIS A 379 -22.78 7.78 5.65
CA HIS A 379 -21.52 8.50 5.88
C HIS A 379 -20.64 8.49 4.63
N SER A 380 -19.64 9.37 4.59
CA SER A 380 -18.71 9.48 3.48
C SER A 380 -17.69 8.34 3.48
N VAL A 381 -17.02 8.14 2.34
CA VAL A 381 -15.97 7.12 2.18
C VAL A 381 -14.79 7.75 1.44
N ARG A 382 -13.55 7.48 1.87
CA ARG A 382 -12.34 7.66 1.06
C ARG A 382 -11.60 6.32 1.02
N LEU A 383 -11.29 5.82 -0.17
CA LEU A 383 -10.60 4.54 -0.33
C LEU A 383 -9.08 4.70 -0.21
N VAL A 384 -8.43 3.59 0.09
CA VAL A 384 -6.97 3.45 0.15
C VAL A 384 -6.52 2.20 -0.60
N SER A 385 -5.29 2.19 -1.08
CA SER A 385 -4.62 1.05 -1.71
C SER A 385 -3.20 0.91 -1.16
N ASP A 386 -2.70 -0.34 -1.12
CA ASP A 386 -1.30 -0.66 -0.79
C ASP A 386 -0.36 -0.45 -2.01
N GLY A 387 -0.90 0.01 -3.15
CA GLY A 387 -0.22 0.28 -4.42
C GLY A 387 -0.07 -0.92 -5.37
N GLN A 388 0.64 -0.74 -6.50
CA GLN A 388 0.84 -1.70 -7.62
C GLN A 388 1.74 -2.93 -7.40
#